data_AF-A0A1B9YTM0-F1
#
_entry.id   AF-A0A1B9YTM0-F1
#
_cell.length_a   1.000
_cell.length_b   1.000
_cell.length_c   1.000
_cell.angle_alpha   90.00
_cell.angle_beta   90.00
_cell.angle_gamma   90.00
#
_symmetry.space_group_name_H-M   'P 1'
#
loop_
_entity.id
_entity.type
_entity.pdbx_description
1 polymer ?
#
loop_
_entity_poly.entity_id
_entity_poly.type
_entity_poly.pdbx_seq_one_letter_code
_entity_poly.pdbx_strand_id
1 'polypeptide(L)' 'MTAKDIEELMERVRHWPKERQEDAAEVLLEMERQDASRYRLTDAQAEEVARIQRDIREGRGKLATDEQMAALWKSCGL' A
#
# COMPACT_ATOMS: atom_id res chain seq x y z
N MET A 1 -2.58 0.88 -21.81
CA MET A 1 -2.35 2.30 -21.47
C MET A 1 -1.20 2.79 -22.32
N THR A 2 -1.43 3.79 -23.15
CA THR A 2 -0.40 4.50 -23.92
C THR A 2 -0.07 5.82 -23.23
N ALA A 3 1.03 6.48 -23.62
CA ALA A 3 1.35 7.82 -23.11
C ALA A 3 0.21 8.82 -23.36
N LYS A 4 -0.46 8.70 -24.51
CA LYS A 4 -1.64 9.51 -24.85
C LYS A 4 -2.79 9.29 -23.86
N ASP A 5 -3.04 8.05 -23.45
CA ASP A 5 -4.11 7.75 -22.49
C ASP A 5 -3.85 8.42 -21.12
N ILE A 6 -2.59 8.53 -20.72
CA ILE A 6 -2.17 9.21 -19.48
C ILE A 6 -2.37 10.73 -19.60
N GLU A 7 -1.97 11.33 -20.72
CA GLU A 7 -2.18 12.77 -20.95
C GLU A 7 -3.66 13.15 -20.90
N GLU A 8 -4.51 12.36 -21.56
CA GLU A 8 -5.97 12.56 -21.53
C GLU A 8 -6.56 12.37 -20.14
N LEU A 9 -6.03 11.43 -19.34
CA LEU A 9 -6.42 11.27 -17.95
C LEU A 9 -6.04 12.49 -17.11
N MET A 10 -4.80 12.98 -17.23
CA MET A 10 -4.33 14.15 -16.50
C MET A 10 -5.13 15.41 -16.88
N GLU A 11 -5.56 15.52 -18.13
CA GLU A 11 -6.47 16.59 -18.55
C GLU A 11 -7.82 16.53 -17.82
N ARG A 12 -8.39 15.33 -17.63
CA ARG A 12 -9.62 15.19 -16.83
C ARG A 12 -9.37 15.51 -15.36
N VAL A 13 -8.25 15.07 -14.80
CA VAL A 13 -7.88 15.35 -13.39
C VAL A 13 -7.79 16.85 -13.13
N ARG A 14 -7.25 17.65 -14.07
CA ARG A 14 -7.18 19.12 -13.96
C ARG A 14 -8.54 19.80 -13.76
N HIS A 15 -9.63 19.14 -14.16
CA HIS A 15 -11.00 19.65 -14.03
C HIS A 15 -11.75 19.12 -12.81
N TRP A 16 -11.13 18.28 -11.98
CA TRP A 16 -11.74 17.79 -10.74
C TRP A 16 -11.83 18.88 -9.67
N PRO A 17 -12.67 18.70 -8.63
CA PRO A 17 -12.59 19.51 -7.42
C PRO A 17 -11.18 19.50 -6.83
N LYS A 18 -10.76 20.61 -6.21
CA LYS A 18 -9.40 20.79 -5.73
C LYS A 18 -8.95 19.67 -4.79
N GLU A 19 -9.82 19.26 -3.87
CA GLU A 19 -9.57 18.19 -2.90
C GLU A 19 -9.24 16.87 -3.63
N ARG A 20 -9.93 16.59 -4.73
CA ARG A 20 -9.69 15.38 -5.55
C ARG A 20 -8.43 15.48 -6.40
N GLN A 21 -7.99 16.69 -6.75
CA GLN A 21 -6.69 16.89 -7.39
C GLN A 21 -5.56 16.65 -6.41
N GLU A 22 -5.72 17.10 -5.16
CA GLU A 22 -4.77 16.86 -4.07
C GLU A 22 -4.65 15.35 -3.78
N ASP A 23 -5.77 14.64 -3.65
CA ASP A 23 -5.78 13.17 -3.51
C ASP A 23 -5.01 12.48 -4.67
N ALA A 24 -5.25 12.93 -5.91
CA ALA A 24 -4.60 12.35 -7.08
C ALA A 24 -3.08 12.63 -7.09
N ALA A 25 -2.68 13.84 -6.70
CA ALA A 25 -1.27 14.21 -6.58
C ALA A 25 -0.58 13.38 -5.49
N GLU A 26 -1.21 13.18 -4.33
CA GLU A 26 -0.66 12.38 -3.24
C GLU A 26 -0.39 10.95 -3.70
N VAL A 27 -1.33 10.32 -4.41
CA VAL A 27 -1.15 8.96 -4.93
C VAL A 27 0.02 8.89 -5.91
N LEU A 28 0.13 9.84 -6.84
CA LEU A 28 1.23 9.85 -7.82
C LEU A 28 2.60 10.07 -7.14
N LEU A 29 2.68 10.99 -6.17
CA LEU A 29 3.90 11.23 -5.40
C LEU A 29 4.29 10.00 -4.56
N GLU A 30 3.31 9.30 -4.00
CA GLU A 30 3.56 8.06 -3.25
C GLU A 30 4.08 6.95 -4.16
N MET A 31 3.56 6.82 -5.39
CA MET A 31 4.10 5.89 -6.39
C MET A 31 5.56 6.20 -6.70
N GLU A 32 5.91 7.46 -6.92
CA GLU A 32 7.29 7.89 -7.15
C GLU A 32 8.20 7.57 -5.95
N ARG A 33 7.72 7.80 -4.73
CA ARG A 33 8.46 7.48 -3.50
C ARG A 33 8.70 5.99 -3.34
N GLN A 34 7.70 5.16 -3.63
CA GLN A 34 7.83 3.71 -3.62
C GLN A 34 8.81 3.25 -4.68
N ASP A 35 8.79 3.87 -5.86
CA ASP A 35 9.70 3.50 -6.93
C ASP A 35 11.17 3.83 -6.61
N ALA A 36 11.39 4.97 -5.95
CA ALA A 36 12.69 5.38 -5.45
C ALA A 36 13.15 4.61 -4.19
N SER A 37 12.27 3.83 -3.55
CA SER A 37 12.60 3.08 -2.35
C SER A 37 13.67 2.02 -2.63
N ARG A 38 14.71 2.01 -1.81
CA ARG A 38 15.71 0.93 -1.77
C ARG A 38 15.17 -0.35 -1.15
N TYR A 39 14.05 -0.26 -0.42
CA TYR A 39 13.38 -1.39 0.20
C TYR A 39 12.27 -1.88 -0.73
N ARG A 40 12.55 -2.96 -1.45
CA ARG A 40 11.56 -3.73 -2.22
C ARG A 40 11.54 -5.17 -1.73
N LEU A 41 10.36 -5.75 -1.70
CA LEU A 41 10.22 -7.18 -1.46
C LEU A 41 10.82 -7.93 -2.66
N THR A 42 11.50 -9.04 -2.38
CA THR A 42 11.79 -10.02 -3.42
C THR A 42 10.49 -10.70 -3.87
N ASP A 43 10.50 -11.34 -5.04
CA ASP A 43 9.32 -12.05 -5.55
C ASP A 43 8.81 -13.08 -4.54
N ALA A 44 9.72 -13.86 -3.94
CA ALA A 44 9.38 -14.84 -2.91
C ALA A 44 8.75 -14.19 -1.66
N GLN A 45 9.21 -13.01 -1.25
CA GLN A 45 8.62 -12.27 -0.13
C GLN A 45 7.25 -11.70 -0.50
N ALA A 46 7.06 -11.22 -1.74
CA ALA A 46 5.77 -10.74 -2.22
C ALA A 46 4.73 -11.89 -2.30
N GLU A 47 5.15 -13.06 -2.77
CA GLU A 47 4.33 -14.28 -2.78
C GLU A 47 3.92 -14.72 -1.38
N GLU A 48 4.84 -14.65 -0.42
CA GLU A 48 4.57 -14.94 0.99
C GLU A 48 3.50 -14.00 1.56
N VAL A 49 3.63 -12.70 1.33
CA VAL A 49 2.64 -11.70 1.75
C VAL A 49 1.28 -11.99 1.12
N ALA A 50 1.24 -12.26 -0.19
CA ALA A 50 0.00 -12.58 -0.90
C ALA A 50 -0.67 -13.85 -0.36
N ARG A 51 0.12 -14.88 -0.01
CA ARG A 51 -0.39 -16.10 0.64
C ARG A 51 -1.01 -15.79 2.00
N ILE A 52 -0.31 -15.06 2.87
CA ILE A 52 -0.80 -14.70 4.21
C ILE A 52 -2.10 -13.88 4.12
N GLN A 53 -2.15 -12.89 3.22
CA GLN A 53 -3.36 -12.08 3.02
C GLN A 53 -4.57 -12.92 2.59
N ARG A 54 -4.35 -13.90 1.70
CA ARG A 54 -5.40 -14.85 1.28
C ARG A 54 -5.87 -15.69 2.47
N ASP A 55 -4.94 -16.25 3.24
CA ASP A 55 -5.27 -17.08 4.40
C ASP A 55 -6.08 -16.29 5.44
N ILE A 56 -5.73 -15.02 5.70
CA ILE A 56 -6.51 -14.13 6.58
C ILE A 56 -7.93 -13.93 6.03
N ARG A 57 -8.08 -13.60 4.74
CA ARG A 57 -9.37 -13.34 4.11
C ARG A 57 -10.29 -14.57 4.15
N GLU A 58 -9.70 -15.76 4.04
CA GLU A 58 -10.41 -17.05 4.11
C GLU A 58 -10.61 -17.55 5.54
N GLY A 59 -10.20 -16.80 6.56
CA GLY A 59 -10.33 -17.18 7.97
C GLY A 59 -9.41 -18.33 8.41
N ARG A 60 -8.41 -18.68 7.58
CA ARG A 60 -7.39 -19.69 7.88
C ARG A 60 -6.16 -19.09 8.56
N GLY A 61 -5.95 -17.79 8.38
CA GLY A 61 -4.87 -17.02 8.99
C GLY A 61 -5.10 -16.77 10.48
N LYS A 62 -4.02 -16.72 11.25
CA LYS A 62 -4.05 -16.32 12.66
C LYS A 62 -3.49 -14.90 12.80
N LEU A 63 -4.27 -14.03 13.42
CA LEU A 63 -3.82 -12.69 13.82
C LEU A 63 -3.55 -12.68 15.31
N ALA A 64 -2.58 -11.88 15.74
CA ALA A 64 -2.33 -11.66 17.16
C ALA A 64 -3.51 -10.93 17.79
N THR A 65 -3.90 -11.32 19.00
CA THR A 65 -4.87 -10.57 19.81
C THR A 65 -4.22 -9.32 20.41
N ASP A 66 -5.04 -8.39 20.89
CA ASP A 66 -4.56 -7.20 21.58
C ASP A 66 -3.70 -7.56 22.81
N GLU A 67 -4.09 -8.59 23.56
CA GLU A 67 -3.31 -9.09 24.70
C GLU A 67 -1.94 -9.62 24.27
N GLN A 68 -1.87 -10.34 23.14
CA GLN A 68 -0.62 -10.85 22.59
C GLN A 68 0.29 -9.71 22.11
N MET A 69 -0.28 -8.69 21.47
CA MET A 69 0.48 -7.50 21.04
C MET A 69 0.97 -6.66 22.23
N ALA A 70 0.13 -6.50 23.27
CA ALA A 70 0.52 -5.81 24.49
C ALA A 70 1.66 -6.53 25.23
N ALA A 71 1.61 -7.86 25.29
CA ALA A 71 2.71 -8.66 25.84
C ALA A 71 3.99 -8.51 25.02
N LEU A 72 3.89 -8.50 23.68
CA LEU A 72 5.03 -8.30 22.79
C LEU A 72 5.67 -6.91 23.01
N TRP A 73 4.90 -5.83 23.00
CA TRP A 73 5.43 -4.48 23.20
C TRP A 73 6.11 -4.31 24.56
N LYS A 74 5.50 -4.84 25.62
CA LYS A 74 6.11 -4.85 26.96
C LYS A 74 7.48 -5.57 26.96
N SER A 75 7.62 -6.66 26.21
CA SER A 75 8.90 -7.37 26.08
C SER A 75 9.95 -6.60 25.27
N CYS A 76 9.51 -5.72 24.37
CA CYS A 76 10.35 -4.81 23.60
C CYS A 76 10.67 -3.50 24.35
N GLY A 77 10.11 -3.28 25.54
CA GLY A 77 10.30 -2.05 26.33
C GLY A 77 9.51 -0.84 25.83
N LEU A 78 8.42 -1.08 25.08
CA LEU A 78 7.46 -0.07 24.61
C LEU A 78 6.19 -0.09 25.45
#